data_AF-A0A7J6I5C0-F1
#
_entry.id   AF-A0A7J6I5C0-F1
#
_cell.length_a   1.000
_cell.length_b   1.000
_cell.length_c   1.000
_cell.angle_alpha   90.00
_cell.angle_beta   90.00
_cell.angle_gamma   90.00
#
_symmetry.space_group_name_H-M   'P 1'
#
loop_
_entity.id
_entity.type
_entity.pdbx_description
1 polymer ?
#
loop_
_entity_poly.entity_id
_entity_poly.type
_entity_poly.pdbx_seq_one_letter_code
_entity_poly.pdbx_strand_id
1 'polypeptide(L)'
;MQMVQAGGRNTSRSYSKQIVAFKHSEAERIRRMRINSQYATLRTILPNLIKMDKASVLAETIRRVRELKKAVEEVDAVCGGTAVPSGDDSLSLEYSGGLKEEEKDGQVFIKVTLSVEDRPGLMLELINAIRSAKGSGEVGLIRVVKAEMVTVGGRTKTLLWLQPMPPLPSSGSGGGDGDGDGEGVLVLLRRSLRLVLAKKLK
;
A
#
# COMPACT_ATOMS: atom_id res chain seq x y z
N MET A 1 44.98 -19.47 69.34
CA MET A 1 45.07 -18.67 68.10
C MET A 1 43.86 -18.97 67.24
N GLN A 2 42.90 -18.05 67.11
CA GLN A 2 41.81 -18.17 66.15
C GLN A 2 41.67 -16.80 65.46
N MET A 3 42.04 -16.76 64.18
CA MET A 3 41.81 -15.60 63.32
C MET A 3 40.39 -15.69 62.75
N VAL A 4 39.59 -14.66 63.02
CA VAL A 4 38.29 -14.46 62.38
C VAL A 4 38.52 -13.62 61.13
N GLN A 5 38.28 -14.19 59.95
CA GLN A 5 38.10 -13.43 58.71
C GLN A 5 36.65 -13.57 58.24
N ALA A 6 35.89 -12.47 58.35
CA ALA A 6 34.57 -12.34 57.72
C ALA A 6 34.37 -10.88 57.27
N GLY A 7 34.81 -10.53 56.06
CA GLY A 7 34.68 -9.16 55.52
C GLY A 7 34.34 -9.01 54.03
N GLY A 8 34.43 -10.06 53.21
CA GLY A 8 34.42 -9.89 51.73
C GLY A 8 33.06 -9.97 51.00
N ARG A 9 32.00 -10.53 51.60
CA ARG A 9 30.76 -10.87 50.87
C ARG A 9 29.75 -9.71 50.72
N ASN A 10 29.71 -8.78 51.68
CA ASN A 10 28.72 -7.70 51.66
C ASN A 10 29.07 -6.55 50.69
N THR A 11 30.35 -6.31 50.42
CA THR A 11 30.81 -5.26 49.52
C THR A 11 30.52 -5.59 48.06
N SER A 12 30.80 -6.83 47.62
CA SER A 12 30.50 -7.32 46.26
C SER A 12 29.00 -7.32 45.95
N ARG A 13 28.14 -7.67 46.92
CA ARG A 13 26.68 -7.61 46.79
C ARG A 13 26.14 -6.17 46.74
N SER A 14 26.84 -5.21 47.34
CA SER A 14 26.50 -3.77 47.27
C SER A 14 26.91 -3.15 45.93
N TYR A 15 28.13 -3.45 45.46
CA TYR A 15 28.62 -3.01 44.15
C TYR A 15 27.77 -3.54 42.99
N SER A 16 27.38 -4.81 43.03
CA SER A 16 26.48 -5.38 42.02
C SER A 16 25.10 -4.71 42.01
N LYS A 17 24.54 -4.36 43.17
CA LYS A 17 23.29 -3.57 43.24
C LYS A 17 23.46 -2.16 42.65
N GLN A 18 24.56 -1.48 42.93
CA GLN A 18 24.85 -0.15 42.37
C GLN A 18 24.99 -0.20 40.84
N ILE A 19 25.66 -1.22 40.29
CA ILE A 19 25.78 -1.40 38.84
C ILE A 19 24.42 -1.64 38.20
N VAL A 20 23.56 -2.46 38.82
CA VAL A 20 22.20 -2.71 38.31
C VAL A 20 21.36 -1.43 38.35
N ALA A 21 21.42 -0.67 39.45
CA ALA A 21 20.70 0.60 39.56
C ALA A 21 21.19 1.64 38.54
N PHE A 22 22.51 1.72 38.30
CA PHE A 22 23.10 2.56 37.27
C PHE A 22 22.62 2.17 35.88
N LYS A 23 22.66 0.87 35.54
CA LYS A 23 22.15 0.37 34.25
C LYS A 23 20.66 0.67 34.04
N HIS A 24 19.85 0.54 35.08
CA HIS A 24 18.43 0.88 35.03
C HIS A 24 18.21 2.39 34.83
N SER A 25 18.95 3.23 35.56
CA SER A 25 18.96 4.68 35.39
C SER A 25 19.33 5.09 33.97
N GLU A 26 20.41 4.53 33.44
CA GLU A 26 20.87 4.82 32.07
C GLU A 26 19.86 4.36 31.01
N ALA A 27 19.26 3.17 31.18
CA ALA A 27 18.20 2.68 30.30
C ALA A 27 17.00 3.64 30.28
N GLU A 28 16.56 4.13 31.45
CA GLU A 28 15.46 5.10 31.55
C GLU A 28 15.85 6.48 30.97
N ARG A 29 17.10 6.91 31.15
CA ARG A 29 17.63 8.13 30.52
C ARG A 29 17.54 8.04 28.99
N ILE A 30 18.02 6.94 28.40
CA ILE A 30 17.98 6.70 26.95
C ILE A 30 16.53 6.66 26.46
N ARG A 31 15.64 5.98 27.18
CA ARG A 31 14.21 5.96 26.87
C ARG A 31 13.61 7.37 26.81
N ARG A 32 13.91 8.23 27.80
CA ARG A 32 13.45 9.63 27.81
C ARG A 32 14.05 10.45 26.68
N MET A 33 15.33 10.27 26.36
CA MET A 33 15.98 10.94 25.23
C MET A 33 15.29 10.59 23.90
N ARG A 34 14.98 9.30 23.68
CA ARG A 34 14.25 8.85 22.48
C ARG A 34 12.85 9.47 22.39
N ILE A 35 12.09 9.47 23.48
CA ILE A 35 10.74 10.07 23.51
C ILE A 35 10.81 11.58 23.23
N ASN A 36 11.73 12.28 23.86
CA ASN A 36 11.88 13.73 23.66
C ASN A 36 12.33 14.07 22.24
N SER A 37 13.18 13.25 21.62
CA SER A 37 13.55 13.38 20.21
C SER A 37 12.34 13.23 19.29
N GLN A 38 11.55 12.16 19.46
CA GLN A 38 10.32 11.95 18.70
C GLN A 38 9.32 13.10 18.88
N TYR A 39 9.17 13.58 20.11
CA TYR A 39 8.30 14.71 20.43
C TYR A 39 8.80 16.04 19.83
N ALA A 40 10.11 16.25 19.72
CA ALA A 40 10.68 17.39 19.03
C ALA A 40 10.36 17.35 17.53
N THR A 41 10.54 16.20 16.88
CA THR A 41 10.15 16.01 15.47
C THR A 41 8.64 16.21 15.27
N LEU A 42 7.82 15.75 16.21
CA LEU A 42 6.37 15.97 16.14
C LEU A 42 6.01 17.46 16.13
N ARG A 43 6.74 18.30 16.87
CA ARG A 43 6.52 19.75 16.86
C ARG A 43 6.86 20.40 15.52
N THR A 44 7.86 19.89 14.79
CA THR A 44 8.29 20.50 13.52
C THR A 44 7.33 20.21 12.37
N ILE A 45 6.52 19.16 12.45
CA ILE A 45 5.59 18.78 11.38
C ILE A 45 4.19 19.41 11.52
N LEU A 46 3.86 19.96 12.68
CA LEU A 46 2.52 20.47 12.95
C LEU A 46 2.41 21.96 12.57
N PRO A 47 1.45 22.35 11.72
CA PRO A 47 1.20 23.75 11.42
C PRO A 47 0.57 24.45 12.63
N ASN A 48 0.89 25.73 12.85
CA ASN A 48 0.22 26.61 13.82
C ASN A 48 0.42 26.27 15.32
N LEU A 49 1.56 25.71 15.72
CA LEU A 49 1.91 25.57 17.15
C LEU A 49 2.26 26.92 17.78
N ILE A 50 1.25 27.59 18.35
CA ILE A 50 1.47 28.79 19.18
C ILE A 50 1.88 28.40 20.61
N LYS A 51 1.32 27.30 21.13
CA LYS A 51 1.62 26.77 22.46
C LYS A 51 2.40 25.46 22.33
N MET A 52 3.55 25.39 23.00
CA MET A 52 4.50 24.26 22.88
C MET A 52 4.42 23.28 24.07
N ASP A 53 3.41 23.39 24.93
CA ASP A 53 3.18 22.45 26.03
C ASP A 53 2.73 21.08 25.51
N LYS A 54 3.04 20.02 26.27
CA LYS A 54 2.85 18.63 25.84
C LYS A 54 1.39 18.31 25.51
N ALA A 55 0.44 18.85 26.25
CA ALA A 55 -0.97 18.57 26.02
C ALA A 55 -1.46 19.23 24.74
N SER A 56 -1.13 20.51 24.53
CA SER A 56 -1.49 21.25 23.31
C SER A 56 -0.91 20.61 22.05
N VAL A 57 0.36 20.18 22.06
CA VAL A 57 0.98 19.52 20.90
C VAL A 57 0.25 18.22 20.56
N LEU A 58 -0.09 17.40 21.56
CA LEU A 58 -0.80 16.14 21.32
C LEU A 58 -2.23 16.38 20.83
N ALA A 59 -2.94 17.36 21.41
CA ALA A 59 -4.28 17.73 20.97
C ALA A 59 -4.29 18.22 19.51
N GLU A 60 -3.33 19.08 19.16
CA GLU A 60 -3.18 19.61 17.80
C GLU A 60 -2.79 18.51 16.81
N THR A 61 -1.96 17.55 17.22
CA THR A 61 -1.64 16.36 16.41
C THR A 61 -2.91 15.59 16.06
N ILE A 62 -3.76 15.32 17.05
CA ILE A 62 -5.00 14.57 16.84
C ILE A 62 -5.92 15.35 15.89
N ARG A 63 -6.06 16.67 16.09
CA ARG A 63 -6.85 17.54 15.21
C ARG A 63 -6.34 17.45 13.78
N ARG A 64 -5.03 17.65 13.57
CA ARG A 64 -4.42 17.66 12.24
C ARG A 64 -4.57 16.32 11.52
N VAL A 65 -4.38 15.19 12.21
CA VAL A 65 -4.58 13.86 11.63
C VAL A 65 -6.03 13.67 11.19
N ARG A 66 -7.01 14.11 12.01
CA ARG A 66 -8.44 14.02 11.64
C ARG A 66 -8.78 14.89 10.43
N GLU A 67 -8.25 16.11 10.37
CA GLU A 67 -8.43 17.01 9.23
C GLU A 67 -7.84 16.45 7.95
N LEU A 68 -6.62 15.91 8.02
CA LEU A 68 -5.98 15.28 6.86
C LEU A 68 -6.77 14.07 6.35
N LYS A 69 -7.28 13.22 7.26
CA LYS A 69 -8.15 12.10 6.88
C LYS A 69 -9.41 12.58 6.17
N LYS A 70 -10.09 13.59 6.72
CA LYS A 70 -11.29 14.17 6.11
C LYS A 70 -10.99 14.78 4.74
N ALA A 71 -9.89 15.52 4.61
CA ALA A 71 -9.49 16.11 3.33
C ALA A 71 -9.20 15.04 2.27
N VAL A 72 -8.56 13.93 2.65
CA VAL A 72 -8.35 12.78 1.75
C VAL A 72 -9.69 12.17 1.33
N GLU A 73 -10.62 11.95 2.26
CA GLU A 73 -11.96 11.42 1.97
C GLU A 73 -12.76 12.34 1.03
N GLU A 74 -12.72 13.66 1.27
CA GLU A 74 -13.39 14.66 0.42
C GLU A 74 -12.81 14.66 -1.02
N VAL A 75 -11.49 14.64 -1.15
CA VAL A 75 -10.81 14.56 -2.45
C VAL A 75 -11.13 13.25 -3.16
N ASP A 76 -11.15 12.12 -2.43
CA ASP A 76 -11.48 10.82 -3.01
C ASP A 76 -12.94 10.76 -3.48
N ALA A 77 -13.88 11.38 -2.75
CA ALA A 77 -15.28 11.50 -3.16
C ALA A 77 -15.44 12.33 -4.44
N VAL A 78 -14.72 13.46 -4.57
CA VAL A 78 -14.76 14.30 -5.78
C VAL A 78 -14.11 13.61 -6.97
N CYS A 79 -13.00 12.91 -6.74
CA CYS A 79 -12.23 12.24 -7.79
C CYS A 79 -12.64 10.78 -8.02
N GLY A 80 -13.79 10.35 -7.49
CA GLY A 80 -14.35 9.01 -7.74
C GLY A 80 -13.44 7.86 -7.31
N GLY A 81 -12.70 8.01 -6.21
CA GLY A 81 -11.85 6.93 -5.71
C GLY A 81 -10.48 6.84 -6.38
N THR A 82 -9.98 7.89 -7.04
CA THR A 82 -8.76 7.81 -7.89
C THR A 82 -7.59 8.69 -7.43
N ALA A 83 -7.86 9.72 -6.61
CA ALA A 83 -6.89 10.78 -6.35
C ALA A 83 -5.83 10.44 -5.30
N VAL A 84 -6.08 9.48 -4.41
CA VAL A 84 -5.11 9.10 -3.38
C VAL A 84 -4.85 7.59 -3.41
N PRO A 85 -3.57 7.15 -3.47
CA PRO A 85 -3.21 5.75 -3.30
C PRO A 85 -3.59 5.25 -1.90
N SER A 86 -4.09 4.02 -1.83
CA SER A 86 -4.38 3.39 -0.54
C SER A 86 -3.09 3.12 0.22
N GLY A 87 -3.15 3.14 1.56
CA GLY A 87 -2.04 2.79 2.44
C GLY A 87 -1.61 1.32 2.37
N ASP A 88 -2.41 0.48 1.71
CA ASP A 88 -2.16 -0.94 1.52
C ASP A 88 -2.12 -1.33 0.04
N ASP A 89 -1.41 -2.42 -0.23
CA ASP A 89 -1.31 -2.98 -1.57
C ASP A 89 -2.65 -3.65 -1.95
N SER A 90 -3.32 -3.15 -3.00
CA SER A 90 -4.66 -3.60 -3.38
C SER A 90 -4.82 -3.71 -4.90
N LEU A 91 -5.62 -4.68 -5.34
CA LEU A 91 -5.96 -4.91 -6.74
C LEU A 91 -7.45 -5.26 -6.85
N SER A 92 -8.21 -4.42 -7.55
CA SER A 92 -9.58 -4.70 -7.96
C SER A 92 -9.69 -4.76 -9.49
N LEU A 93 -10.49 -5.70 -9.97
CA LEU A 93 -10.87 -5.82 -11.38
C LEU A 93 -12.40 -5.77 -11.42
N GLU A 94 -12.93 -4.76 -12.10
CA GLU A 94 -14.36 -4.57 -12.37
C GLU A 94 -14.59 -4.89 -13.85
N TYR A 95 -15.48 -5.84 -14.14
CA TYR A 95 -15.89 -6.18 -15.49
C TYR A 95 -17.24 -5.55 -15.77
N SER A 96 -17.36 -4.71 -16.81
CA SER A 96 -18.61 -4.02 -17.14
C SER A 96 -19.44 -4.75 -18.21
N GLY A 97 -19.30 -6.08 -18.33
CA GLY A 97 -20.11 -6.90 -19.23
C GLY A 97 -21.19 -7.66 -18.47
N GLY A 98 -22.39 -7.09 -18.39
CA GLY A 98 -23.55 -7.76 -17.81
C GLY A 98 -24.77 -6.85 -17.77
N LEU A 99 -25.71 -7.09 -18.69
CA LEU A 99 -27.11 -6.66 -18.70
C LEU A 99 -27.39 -5.32 -17.98
N LYS A 100 -26.97 -4.22 -18.60
CA LYS A 100 -27.73 -2.97 -18.51
C LYS A 100 -28.18 -2.62 -19.93
N GLU A 101 -29.37 -3.08 -20.25
CA GLU A 101 -30.23 -2.39 -21.22
C GLU A 101 -30.19 -0.91 -20.81
N GLU A 102 -29.98 0.03 -21.75
CA GLU A 102 -29.78 1.48 -21.57
C GLU A 102 -28.34 2.03 -21.70
N GLU A 103 -27.38 1.36 -22.36
CA GLU A 103 -26.23 2.06 -22.95
C GLU A 103 -26.02 1.65 -24.43
N LYS A 104 -26.17 2.64 -25.33
CA LYS A 104 -25.95 2.52 -26.77
C LYS A 104 -24.46 2.48 -27.12
N ASP A 105 -23.73 1.46 -26.69
CA ASP A 105 -22.55 0.91 -27.37
C ASP A 105 -22.13 -0.37 -26.64
N GLY A 106 -22.30 -1.54 -27.25
CA GLY A 106 -22.07 -2.85 -26.63
C GLY A 106 -20.58 -3.19 -26.40
N GLN A 107 -19.77 -2.23 -25.94
CA GLN A 107 -18.33 -2.39 -25.81
C GLN A 107 -17.95 -2.80 -24.38
N VAL A 108 -17.41 -4.01 -24.28
CA VAL A 108 -16.97 -4.61 -23.01
C VAL A 108 -15.69 -3.94 -22.53
N PHE A 109 -15.65 -3.51 -21.26
CA PHE A 109 -14.45 -3.01 -20.61
C PHE A 109 -14.14 -3.74 -19.30
N ILE A 110 -12.84 -3.88 -19.02
CA ILE A 110 -12.27 -4.34 -17.77
C ILE A 110 -11.57 -3.15 -17.14
N LYS A 111 -12.09 -2.66 -16.02
CA LYS A 111 -11.45 -1.63 -15.22
C LYS A 111 -10.59 -2.30 -14.16
N VAL A 112 -9.29 -2.06 -14.21
CA VAL A 112 -8.31 -2.55 -13.25
C VAL A 112 -7.87 -1.38 -12.38
N THR A 113 -8.03 -1.50 -11.06
CA THR A 113 -7.46 -0.55 -10.11
C THR A 113 -6.39 -1.25 -9.29
N LEU A 114 -5.18 -0.73 -9.32
CA LEU A 114 -4.03 -1.25 -8.58
C LEU A 114 -3.44 -0.13 -7.72
N SER A 115 -3.22 -0.39 -6.43
CA SER A 115 -2.47 0.49 -5.53
C SER A 115 -1.29 -0.28 -4.97
N VAL A 116 -0.07 0.22 -5.16
CA VAL A 116 1.18 -0.43 -4.75
C VAL A 116 2.21 0.57 -4.28
N GLU A 117 3.19 0.10 -3.51
CA GLU A 117 4.41 0.87 -3.23
C GLU A 117 5.17 1.17 -4.53
N ASP A 118 5.61 2.43 -4.67
CA ASP A 118 6.35 2.89 -5.83
C ASP A 118 7.78 2.35 -5.78
N ARG A 119 8.20 1.75 -6.89
CA ARG A 119 9.48 1.04 -6.96
C ARG A 119 10.06 1.09 -8.38
N PRO A 120 11.40 1.14 -8.51
CA PRO A 120 12.03 1.18 -9.82
C PRO A 120 11.64 -0.05 -10.63
N GLY A 121 11.15 0.17 -11.85
CA GLY A 121 10.71 -0.89 -12.75
C GLY A 121 9.25 -1.34 -12.59
N LEU A 122 8.47 -0.78 -11.64
CA LEU A 122 7.04 -1.10 -11.48
C LEU A 122 6.27 -1.00 -12.80
N MET A 123 6.48 0.08 -13.54
CA MET A 123 5.81 0.29 -14.84
C MET A 123 6.14 -0.79 -15.86
N LEU A 124 7.40 -1.22 -15.92
CA LEU A 124 7.82 -2.29 -16.82
C LEU A 124 7.18 -3.62 -16.40
N GLU A 125 7.06 -3.88 -15.11
CA GLU A 125 6.38 -5.06 -14.60
C GLU A 125 4.88 -5.04 -14.91
N LEU A 126 4.21 -3.89 -14.81
CA LEU A 126 2.82 -3.75 -15.22
C LEU A 126 2.63 -3.97 -16.72
N ILE A 127 3.48 -3.35 -17.54
CA ILE A 127 3.47 -3.54 -18.99
C ILE A 127 3.68 -5.01 -19.35
N ASN A 128 4.65 -5.67 -18.70
CA ASN A 128 4.92 -7.08 -18.93
C ASN A 128 3.78 -7.96 -18.42
N ALA A 129 3.16 -7.66 -17.27
CA ALA A 129 2.01 -8.41 -16.76
C ALA A 129 0.80 -8.31 -17.71
N ILE A 130 0.52 -7.11 -18.23
CA ILE A 130 -0.54 -6.89 -19.22
C ILE A 130 -0.18 -7.60 -20.53
N ARG A 131 1.09 -7.58 -20.96
CA ARG A 131 1.55 -8.27 -22.18
C ARG A 131 1.52 -9.79 -22.02
N SER A 132 1.85 -10.33 -20.85
CA SER A 132 1.73 -11.77 -20.56
C SER A 132 0.28 -12.22 -20.58
N ALA A 133 -0.66 -11.36 -20.18
CA ALA A 133 -2.09 -11.63 -20.32
C ALA A 133 -2.60 -11.56 -21.78
N LYS A 134 -1.83 -10.98 -22.73
CA LYS A 134 -2.18 -10.90 -24.16
C LYS A 134 -1.94 -12.21 -24.95
N GLY A 135 -1.26 -13.21 -24.37
CA GLY A 135 -0.85 -14.41 -25.10
C GLY A 135 0.32 -14.16 -26.06
N SER A 136 0.98 -15.22 -26.52
CA SER A 136 2.21 -15.18 -27.33
C SER A 136 1.97 -15.05 -28.85
N GLY A 137 0.99 -14.25 -29.28
CA GLY A 137 0.62 -14.08 -30.70
C GLY A 137 0.31 -12.63 -31.08
N GLU A 138 0.42 -12.32 -32.37
CA GLU A 138 0.28 -10.95 -32.96
C GLU A 138 -1.12 -10.33 -32.86
N VAL A 139 -2.12 -11.06 -32.35
CA VAL A 139 -3.49 -10.53 -32.13
C VAL A 139 -3.81 -10.59 -30.64
N GLY A 140 -3.56 -9.47 -29.94
CA GLY A 140 -3.72 -9.38 -28.50
C GLY A 140 -5.18 -9.39 -28.08
N LEU A 141 -5.53 -10.32 -27.20
CA LEU A 141 -6.88 -10.53 -26.65
C LEU A 141 -7.40 -9.35 -25.79
N ILE A 142 -6.51 -8.45 -25.36
CA ILE A 142 -6.85 -7.28 -24.52
C ILE A 142 -6.12 -6.03 -25.03
N ARG A 143 -6.84 -4.93 -25.28
CA ARG A 143 -6.30 -3.62 -25.62
C ARG A 143 -6.40 -2.66 -24.44
N VAL A 144 -5.34 -1.93 -24.09
CA VAL A 144 -5.43 -0.84 -23.11
C VAL A 144 -6.03 0.38 -23.81
N VAL A 145 -7.17 0.86 -23.34
CA VAL A 145 -7.90 2.00 -23.93
C VAL A 145 -7.58 3.29 -23.19
N LYS A 146 -7.43 3.23 -21.87
CA LYS A 146 -7.10 4.38 -21.03
C LYS A 146 -6.27 3.94 -19.83
N ALA A 147 -5.30 4.75 -19.44
CA ALA A 147 -4.52 4.56 -18.23
C ALA A 147 -4.46 5.89 -17.46
N GLU A 148 -4.88 5.86 -16.20
CA GLU A 148 -4.73 6.97 -15.27
C GLU A 148 -3.81 6.54 -14.13
N MET A 149 -2.94 7.44 -13.70
CA MET A 149 -1.92 7.14 -12.72
C MET A 149 -1.76 8.30 -11.75
N VAL A 150 -1.63 7.96 -10.47
CA VAL A 150 -1.39 8.91 -9.41
C VAL A 150 -0.30 8.38 -8.49
N THR A 151 0.75 9.17 -8.28
CA THR A 151 1.86 8.82 -7.38
C THR A 151 1.94 9.84 -6.26
N VAL A 152 1.81 9.39 -5.02
CA VAL A 152 1.85 10.23 -3.81
C VAL A 152 2.57 9.48 -2.70
N GLY A 153 3.54 10.14 -2.06
CA GLY A 153 4.18 9.62 -0.84
C GLY A 153 4.87 8.26 -1.00
N GLY A 154 5.44 7.98 -2.18
CA GLY A 154 6.08 6.69 -2.46
C GLY A 154 5.10 5.56 -2.75
N ARG A 155 3.84 5.86 -3.05
CA ARG A 155 2.87 4.88 -3.56
C ARG A 155 2.30 5.33 -4.89
N THR A 156 1.99 4.36 -5.72
CA THR A 156 1.44 4.55 -7.07
C THR A 156 0.12 3.81 -7.18
N LYS A 157 -0.93 4.55 -7.52
CA LYS A 157 -2.25 4.05 -7.89
C LYS A 157 -2.39 4.12 -9.41
N THR A 158 -2.76 3.00 -10.02
CA THR A 158 -2.93 2.85 -11.46
C THR A 158 -4.34 2.37 -11.74
N LEU A 159 -5.06 3.11 -12.59
CA LEU A 159 -6.34 2.73 -13.14
C LEU A 159 -6.19 2.44 -14.63
N LEU A 160 -6.52 1.22 -15.04
CA LEU A 160 -6.43 0.80 -16.44
C LEU A 160 -7.81 0.41 -16.93
N TRP A 161 -8.22 0.99 -18.06
CA TRP A 161 -9.39 0.57 -18.81
C TRP A 161 -8.93 -0.30 -19.96
N LEU A 162 -9.29 -1.57 -19.91
CA LEU A 162 -8.89 -2.56 -20.89
C LEU A 162 -10.12 -3.03 -21.66
N GLN A 163 -10.01 -3.19 -22.96
CA GLN A 163 -11.06 -3.69 -23.83
C GLN A 163 -10.64 -5.08 -24.32
N PRO A 164 -11.39 -6.14 -23.99
CA PRO A 164 -11.22 -7.44 -24.63
C PRO A 164 -11.56 -7.31 -26.12
N MET A 165 -10.69 -7.82 -27.00
CA MET A 165 -11.01 -7.87 -28.42
C MET A 165 -11.78 -9.17 -28.70
N PRO A 166 -12.96 -9.13 -29.35
CA PRO A 166 -13.61 -10.36 -29.77
C PRO A 166 -12.75 -11.10 -30.81
N PRO A 167 -12.71 -12.44 -30.79
CA PRO A 167 -12.09 -13.20 -31.87
C PRO A 167 -12.81 -12.90 -33.19
N LEU A 168 -12.07 -12.81 -34.30
CA LEU A 168 -12.68 -12.62 -35.62
C LEU A 168 -13.70 -13.75 -35.89
N PRO A 169 -14.84 -13.46 -36.54
CA PRO A 169 -15.77 -14.51 -36.95
C PRO A 169 -15.12 -15.37 -38.02
N SER A 170 -14.59 -16.53 -37.61
CA SER A 170 -14.26 -17.61 -38.54
C SER A 170 -15.56 -18.19 -39.08
N SER A 171 -15.81 -18.07 -40.38
CA SER A 171 -16.90 -18.76 -41.06
C SER A 171 -16.73 -20.27 -40.87
N GLY A 172 -17.50 -20.86 -39.97
CA GLY A 172 -17.43 -22.28 -39.67
C GLY A 172 -18.62 -22.70 -38.85
N SER A 173 -19.60 -23.30 -39.52
CA SER A 173 -20.74 -24.00 -38.92
C SER A 173 -20.25 -25.02 -37.89
N GLY A 174 -20.61 -24.83 -36.62
CA GLY A 174 -20.36 -25.79 -35.56
C GLY A 174 -20.98 -25.31 -34.24
N GLY A 175 -22.11 -25.89 -33.87
CA GLY A 175 -22.70 -25.68 -32.56
C GLY A 175 -21.78 -26.21 -31.47
N GLY A 176 -21.54 -25.39 -30.45
CA GLY A 176 -20.79 -25.74 -29.25
C GLY A 176 -20.95 -24.60 -28.26
N ASP A 177 -21.50 -24.92 -27.09
CA ASP A 177 -21.70 -24.02 -25.96
C ASP A 177 -20.38 -23.33 -25.58
N GLY A 178 -20.23 -22.08 -25.99
CA GLY A 178 -19.05 -21.25 -25.77
C GLY A 178 -19.32 -20.19 -24.71
N ASP A 179 -19.40 -20.62 -23.45
CA ASP A 179 -19.49 -19.75 -22.29
C ASP A 179 -18.20 -19.97 -21.48
N GLY A 180 -17.14 -19.18 -21.71
CA GLY A 180 -15.90 -19.34 -20.91
C GLY A 180 -14.63 -18.64 -21.37
N ASP A 181 -14.60 -18.04 -22.56
CA ASP A 181 -13.43 -17.36 -23.11
C ASP A 181 -13.18 -15.99 -22.43
N GLY A 182 -14.20 -15.25 -22.03
CA GLY A 182 -14.04 -13.99 -21.30
C GLY A 182 -13.51 -14.14 -19.86
N GLU A 183 -13.88 -15.22 -19.16
CA GLU A 183 -13.49 -15.45 -17.77
C GLU A 183 -12.02 -15.88 -17.65
N GLY A 184 -11.52 -16.67 -18.61
CA GLY A 184 -10.11 -17.09 -18.65
C GLY A 184 -9.13 -15.90 -18.74
N VAL A 185 -9.51 -14.86 -19.49
CA VAL A 185 -8.70 -13.64 -19.66
C VAL A 185 -8.59 -12.84 -18.36
N LEU A 186 -9.70 -12.70 -17.64
CA LEU A 186 -9.73 -12.04 -16.34
C LEU A 186 -8.89 -12.80 -15.30
N VAL A 187 -8.94 -14.13 -15.30
CA VAL A 187 -8.15 -14.98 -14.41
C VAL A 187 -6.65 -14.82 -14.68
N LEU A 188 -6.23 -14.84 -15.95
CA LEU A 188 -4.83 -14.66 -16.35
C LEU A 188 -4.30 -13.27 -16.02
N LEU A 189 -5.10 -12.23 -16.28
CA LEU A 189 -4.76 -10.85 -15.96
C LEU A 189 -4.63 -10.66 -14.45
N ARG A 190 -5.61 -11.14 -13.66
CA ARG A 190 -5.57 -11.08 -12.20
C ARG A 190 -4.36 -11.81 -11.63
N ARG A 191 -4.04 -12.99 -12.18
CA ARG A 191 -2.85 -13.77 -11.78
C ARG A 191 -1.57 -12.99 -12.05
N SER A 192 -1.43 -12.43 -13.26
CA SER A 192 -0.23 -11.71 -13.68
C SER A 192 -0.01 -10.43 -12.84
N LEU A 193 -1.08 -9.67 -12.58
CA LEU A 193 -1.02 -8.48 -11.73
C LEU A 193 -0.76 -8.81 -10.26
N ARG A 194 -1.27 -9.95 -9.75
CA ARG A 194 -0.92 -10.43 -8.41
C ARG A 194 0.57 -10.76 -8.26
N LEU A 195 1.23 -11.22 -9.31
CA LEU A 195 2.67 -11.45 -9.27
C LEU A 195 3.45 -10.14 -9.12
N VAL A 196 2.97 -9.05 -9.71
CA VAL A 196 3.54 -7.69 -9.52
C VAL A 196 3.40 -7.26 -8.06
N LEU A 197 2.23 -7.50 -7.45
CA LEU A 197 1.99 -7.24 -6.02
C LEU A 197 2.89 -8.07 -5.09
N ALA A 198 3.11 -9.34 -5.42
CA ALA A 198 3.84 -10.27 -4.57
C ALA A 198 5.35 -10.03 -4.55
N LYS A 199 5.90 -9.34 -5.55
CA LYS A 199 7.29 -8.93 -5.56
C LYS A 199 7.47 -7.75 -4.61
N LYS A 200 7.76 -7.99 -3.33
CA LYS A 200 8.33 -6.95 -2.45
C LYS A 200 9.84 -6.89 -2.66
N LEU A 201 10.40 -5.69 -2.74
CA LEU A 201 11.86 -5.50 -2.75
C LEU A 201 12.41 -6.09 -1.44
N LYS A 202 13.42 -6.95 -1.57
CA LYS A 202 14.25 -7.39 -0.43
C LYS A 202 15.27 -6.31 -0.09
#